data_AF-A0A847W2F5-F1
#
_entry.id   AF-A0A847W2F5-F1
#
_cell.length_a   1.000
_cell.length_b   1.000
_cell.length_c   1.000
_cell.angle_alpha   90.00
_cell.angle_beta   90.00
_cell.angle_gamma   90.00
#
_symmetry.space_group_name_H-M   'P 1'
#
loop_
_entity.id
_entity.type
_entity.pdbx_description
1 polymer ?
#
loop_
_entity_poly.entity_id
_entity_poly.type
_entity_poly.pdbx_seq_one_letter_code
_entity_poly.pdbx_strand_id
1 'polypeptide(L)'
;MGLRFYKSFKILPGVRMNVSKSGISWTLGSKAVKLNTGKRGTYLNLSVPKTGLSWRERLDKKDNKKKTSATKIETFKQNEEYKEIIEQYKKENDFIINLHKYADDVVTKDDFINHLSEIEGDSLKNSLQLVIDGDKNTLDALIENYINSIELPYEFKIEYQVEDNVLFIDLDLPEIETFNNQYPALSSSGEMVIKNKNQNTLKQHYSQAVISLAIYLAANFFNLTPFIEKIILSGYSQRRNKDGDLIDEYLFSFKFDRLKMENIDLSSINKPYNFILNFENRINLSTSFNFKAITPYQLKDNRNDNIDNSNINEAIQGLKNLGYKSIEINLIVDKLKSLNLSSTDEYLKVALIELNKIK
;
A
#
# COMPACT_ATOMS: atom_id res chain seq x y z
N MET A 1 45.62 47.24 25.79
CA MET A 1 44.83 46.14 25.20
C MET A 1 44.04 45.48 26.32
N GLY A 2 42.72 45.64 26.36
CA GLY A 2 41.90 45.13 27.47
C GLY A 2 41.36 43.72 27.20
N LEU A 3 41.29 42.88 28.24
CA LEU A 3 40.64 41.57 28.19
C LEU A 3 39.18 41.71 27.74
N ARG A 4 38.80 41.01 26.66
CA ARG A 4 37.41 40.88 26.20
C ARG A 4 36.83 39.57 26.71
N PHE A 5 35.78 39.66 27.53
CA PHE A 5 34.98 38.50 27.90
C PHE A 5 33.94 38.20 26.82
N TYR A 6 34.04 37.02 26.21
CA TYR A 6 33.07 36.43 25.28
C TYR A 6 32.90 34.95 25.62
N LYS A 7 31.66 34.50 25.83
CA LYS A 7 31.36 33.09 26.09
C LYS A 7 30.09 32.68 25.33
N SER A 8 30.17 31.57 24.58
CA SER A 8 29.06 30.99 23.82
C SER A 8 28.65 29.67 24.45
N PHE A 9 27.36 29.52 24.74
CA PHE A 9 26.78 28.33 25.37
C PHE A 9 25.81 27.67 24.40
N LYS A 10 25.98 26.38 24.15
CA LYS A 10 25.00 25.56 23.43
C LYS A 10 23.94 25.10 24.44
N ILE A 11 22.69 25.48 24.21
CA ILE A 11 21.59 25.17 25.14
C ILE A 11 20.87 23.90 24.65
N LEU A 12 20.55 23.86 23.35
CA LEU A 12 19.95 22.72 22.65
C LEU A 12 20.52 22.66 21.22
N PRO A 13 20.37 21.54 20.48
CA PRO A 13 20.70 21.50 19.05
C PRO A 13 20.02 22.65 18.29
N GLY A 14 20.81 23.47 17.58
CA GLY A 14 20.30 24.64 16.84
C GLY A 14 20.03 25.90 17.68
N VAL A 15 20.27 25.88 19.00
CA VAL A 15 20.07 27.06 19.88
C VAL A 15 21.34 27.35 20.68
N ARG A 16 21.89 28.56 20.50
CA ARG A 16 23.04 29.05 21.27
C ARG A 16 22.74 30.39 21.90
N MET A 17 23.30 30.62 23.08
CA MET A 17 23.31 31.91 23.74
C MET A 17 24.74 32.41 23.83
N ASN A 18 24.98 33.65 23.38
CA ASN A 18 26.27 34.31 23.43
C ASN A 18 26.21 35.43 24.46
N VAL A 19 27.18 35.45 25.36
CA VAL A 19 27.30 36.47 26.41
C VAL A 19 28.59 37.24 26.17
N SER A 20 28.49 38.56 26.12
CA SER A 20 29.60 39.48 25.86
C SER A 20 29.48 40.74 26.69
N LYS A 21 30.54 41.57 26.74
CA LYS A 21 30.48 42.92 27.34
C LYS A 21 29.37 43.81 26.74
N SER A 22 28.94 43.55 25.50
CA SER A 22 27.85 44.28 24.83
C SER A 22 26.44 43.75 25.11
N GLY A 23 26.32 42.67 25.89
CA GLY A 23 25.05 42.05 26.25
C GLY A 23 24.92 40.60 25.77
N ILE A 24 23.73 40.05 25.97
CA ILE A 24 23.32 38.70 25.60
C ILE A 24 22.76 38.72 24.18
N SER A 25 23.10 37.72 23.36
CA SER A 25 22.46 37.46 22.07
C SER A 25 22.12 35.98 21.92
N TRP A 26 21.09 35.69 21.15
CA TRP A 26 20.61 34.36 20.86
C TRP A 26 20.84 34.04 19.39
N THR A 27 21.32 32.84 19.12
CA THR A 27 21.47 32.26 17.77
C THR A 27 20.54 31.07 17.67
N LEU A 28 19.58 31.14 16.76
CA LEU A 28 18.56 30.11 16.51
C LEU A 28 18.71 29.63 15.05
N GLY A 29 18.87 28.34 14.83
CA GLY A 29 18.87 27.73 13.49
C GLY A 29 20.02 26.75 13.21
N SER A 30 19.97 26.15 12.02
CA SER A 30 20.89 25.12 11.55
C SER A 30 22.16 25.73 10.90
N LYS A 31 23.03 24.91 10.33
CA LYS A 31 24.30 25.40 9.75
C LYS A 31 24.08 26.38 8.58
N ALA A 32 22.98 26.21 7.83
CA ALA A 32 22.67 26.97 6.62
C ALA A 32 21.77 28.19 6.87
N VAL A 33 20.89 28.15 7.87
CA VAL A 33 19.93 29.24 8.17
C VAL A 33 20.02 29.58 9.65
N LYS A 34 20.40 30.83 9.97
CA LYS A 34 20.60 31.30 11.36
C LYS A 34 19.97 32.66 11.60
N LEU A 35 19.12 32.73 12.61
CA LEU A 35 18.60 33.96 13.20
C LEU A 35 19.45 34.36 14.40
N ASN A 36 20.00 35.57 14.37
CA ASN A 36 20.75 36.16 15.46
C ASN A 36 19.98 37.35 16.03
N THR A 37 19.59 37.30 17.31
CA THR A 37 18.89 38.40 17.98
C THR A 37 19.65 38.88 19.20
N GLY A 38 19.76 40.19 19.39
CA GLY A 38 20.42 40.80 20.54
C GLY A 38 20.38 42.33 20.47
N LYS A 39 21.08 42.99 21.39
CA LYS A 39 21.06 44.47 21.54
C LYS A 39 21.41 45.26 20.26
N ARG A 40 22.13 44.65 19.31
CA ARG A 40 22.53 45.29 18.04
C ARG A 40 21.55 45.10 16.89
N GLY A 41 20.46 44.36 17.12
CA GLY A 41 19.44 44.09 16.13
C GLY A 41 19.24 42.61 15.85
N THR A 42 18.25 42.31 15.02
CA THR A 42 17.91 40.95 14.60
C THR A 42 18.41 40.74 13.18
N TYR A 43 19.18 39.69 12.96
CA TYR A 43 19.82 39.40 11.69
C TYR A 43 19.48 37.99 11.21
N LEU A 44 18.99 37.87 9.98
CA LEU A 44 18.89 36.59 9.27
C LEU A 44 20.20 36.36 8.51
N ASN A 45 20.76 35.16 8.64
CA ASN A 45 21.96 34.74 7.91
C ASN A 45 21.62 33.45 7.15
N LEU A 46 21.71 33.51 5.82
CA LEU A 46 21.56 32.37 4.92
C LEU A 46 22.94 32.03 4.37
N SER A 47 23.30 30.75 4.31
CA SER A 47 24.58 30.31 3.77
C SER A 47 24.45 28.96 3.11
N VAL A 48 25.06 28.82 1.94
CA VAL A 48 25.11 27.55 1.22
C VAL A 48 26.37 26.78 1.69
N PRO A 49 26.23 25.55 2.24
CA PRO A 49 27.36 24.78 2.71
C PRO A 49 28.38 24.50 1.60
N LYS A 50 29.69 24.57 1.93
CA LYS A 50 30.82 24.26 1.03
C LYS A 50 31.02 25.19 -0.18
N THR A 51 30.20 26.23 -0.37
CA THR A 51 30.35 27.18 -1.49
C THR A 51 30.97 28.53 -1.07
N GLY A 52 31.03 28.82 0.23
CA GLY A 52 31.47 30.12 0.75
C GLY A 52 30.45 31.26 0.57
N LEU A 53 29.30 30.99 -0.06
CA LEU A 53 28.26 31.98 -0.30
C LEU A 53 27.41 32.17 0.95
N SER A 54 27.32 33.43 1.43
CA SER A 54 26.48 33.81 2.56
C SER A 54 25.81 35.15 2.33
N TRP A 55 24.55 35.25 2.75
CA TRP A 55 23.73 36.45 2.68
C TRP A 55 23.23 36.81 4.10
N ARG A 56 23.21 38.10 4.40
CA ARG A 56 22.84 38.62 5.73
C ARG A 56 21.94 39.83 5.60
N GLU A 57 20.76 39.75 6.21
CA GLU A 57 19.81 40.85 6.27
C GLU A 57 19.49 41.24 7.72
N ARG A 58 19.30 42.54 7.95
CA ARG A 58 18.93 43.09 9.25
C ARG A 58 17.42 43.35 9.27
N LEU A 59 16.72 42.67 10.18
CA LEU A 59 15.25 42.60 10.23
C LEU A 59 14.60 43.67 11.12
N ASP A 60 15.37 44.47 11.85
CA ASP A 60 14.87 45.47 12.81
C ASP A 60 14.94 46.94 12.32
N LYS A 61 15.18 47.17 11.02
CA LYS A 61 15.06 48.52 10.44
C LYS A 61 13.58 48.85 10.15
N LYS A 62 13.08 49.92 10.78
CA LYS A 62 11.81 50.54 10.38
C LYS A 62 12.02 51.31 9.07
N ASP A 63 11.51 50.76 7.97
CA ASP A 63 11.47 51.44 6.68
C ASP A 63 10.36 52.50 6.65
N ASN A 64 10.74 53.76 6.86
CA ASN A 64 9.92 54.92 6.48
C ASN A 64 10.12 55.21 4.99
N LYS A 65 9.42 54.49 4.11
CA LYS A 65 9.22 54.89 2.71
C LYS A 65 7.83 54.54 2.24
N LYS A 66 7.13 55.54 1.69
CA LYS A 66 5.89 55.41 0.90
C LYS A 66 6.03 54.23 -0.07
N LYS A 67 5.32 53.13 0.18
CA LYS A 67 5.20 51.96 -0.69
C LYS A 67 3.73 51.77 -1.02
N THR A 68 3.28 52.41 -2.09
CA THR A 68 1.99 52.10 -2.71
C THR A 68 2.29 51.49 -4.08
N SER A 69 1.79 50.27 -4.27
CA SER A 69 1.73 49.51 -5.53
C SER A 69 2.84 48.48 -5.83
N ALA A 70 4.11 48.84 -6.03
CA ALA A 70 5.13 47.88 -6.52
C ALA A 70 5.47 46.73 -5.55
N THR A 71 5.68 47.01 -4.25
CA THR A 71 6.00 45.98 -3.25
C THR A 71 4.79 45.09 -2.92
N LYS A 72 3.57 45.60 -3.05
CA LYS A 72 2.36 44.76 -2.91
C LYS A 72 2.29 43.73 -4.02
N ILE A 73 2.61 44.11 -5.26
CA ILE A 73 2.57 43.19 -6.42
C ILE A 73 3.63 42.09 -6.30
N GLU A 74 4.85 42.40 -5.87
CA GLU A 74 5.91 41.40 -5.65
C GLU A 74 5.57 40.43 -4.51
N THR A 75 5.10 40.95 -3.37
CA THR A 75 4.67 40.11 -2.23
C THR A 75 3.43 39.27 -2.58
N PHE A 76 2.53 39.80 -3.43
CA PHE A 76 1.35 39.06 -3.91
C PHE A 76 1.76 37.94 -4.88
N LYS A 77 2.66 38.21 -5.83
CA LYS A 77 3.19 37.19 -6.76
C LYS A 77 3.91 36.05 -6.02
N GLN A 78 4.73 36.38 -5.02
CA GLN A 78 5.43 35.39 -4.20
C GLN A 78 4.45 34.55 -3.34
N ASN A 79 3.38 35.17 -2.83
CA ASN A 79 2.35 34.43 -2.09
C ASN A 79 1.50 33.52 -3.00
N GLU A 80 1.28 33.88 -4.26
CA GLU A 80 0.61 32.99 -5.23
C GLU A 80 1.49 31.77 -5.58
N GLU A 81 2.79 31.96 -5.83
CA GLU A 81 3.75 30.86 -6.06
C GLU A 81 3.78 29.87 -4.87
N TYR A 82 3.73 30.40 -3.64
CA TYR A 82 3.66 29.58 -2.43
C TYR A 82 2.35 28.81 -2.28
N LYS A 83 1.23 29.39 -2.71
CA LYS A 83 -0.04 28.67 -2.76
C LYS A 83 0.00 27.55 -3.79
N GLU A 84 0.56 27.80 -4.97
CA GLU A 84 0.70 26.78 -6.03
C GLU A 84 1.51 25.57 -5.53
N ILE A 85 2.64 25.78 -4.85
CA ILE A 85 3.44 24.70 -4.25
C ILE A 85 2.65 23.91 -3.20
N ILE A 86 1.92 24.61 -2.32
CA ILE A 86 1.07 23.95 -1.31
C ILE A 86 -0.05 23.15 -1.98
N GLU A 87 -0.65 23.70 -3.02
CA GLU A 87 -1.73 23.05 -3.75
C GLU A 87 -1.24 21.82 -4.51
N GLN A 88 -0.09 21.90 -5.17
CA GLN A 88 0.55 20.76 -5.81
C GLN A 88 0.84 19.64 -4.79
N TYR A 89 1.47 19.98 -3.67
CA TYR A 89 1.72 19.02 -2.59
C TYR A 89 0.43 18.36 -2.09
N LYS A 90 -0.65 19.15 -1.94
CA LYS A 90 -1.95 18.61 -1.54
C LYS A 90 -2.51 17.66 -2.59
N LYS A 91 -2.43 17.99 -3.87
CA LYS A 91 -2.86 17.12 -4.99
C LYS A 91 -2.09 15.81 -5.01
N GLU A 92 -0.77 15.85 -4.86
CA GLU A 92 0.06 14.64 -4.79
C GLU A 92 -0.29 13.76 -3.59
N ASN A 93 -0.49 14.35 -2.40
CA ASN A 93 -0.92 13.58 -1.23
C ASN A 93 -2.33 13.01 -1.39
N ASP A 94 -3.24 13.77 -2.00
CA ASP A 94 -4.61 13.34 -2.24
C ASP A 94 -4.66 12.17 -3.23
N PHE A 95 -3.90 12.26 -4.32
CA PHE A 95 -3.70 11.18 -5.29
C PHE A 95 -3.29 9.88 -4.59
N ILE A 96 -2.27 9.95 -3.73
CA ILE A 96 -1.75 8.79 -3.02
C ILE A 96 -2.77 8.16 -2.08
N ILE A 97 -3.43 8.96 -1.23
CA ILE A 97 -4.38 8.42 -0.24
C ILE A 97 -5.69 7.98 -0.90
N ASN A 98 -6.00 8.47 -2.10
CA ASN A 98 -7.21 8.15 -2.85
C ASN A 98 -6.91 7.43 -4.18
N LEU A 99 -5.82 6.68 -4.27
CA LEU A 99 -5.37 6.05 -5.51
C LEU A 99 -6.47 5.20 -6.18
N HIS A 100 -7.33 4.55 -5.40
CA HIS A 100 -8.48 3.80 -5.90
C HIS A 100 -9.41 4.61 -6.83
N LYS A 101 -9.50 5.94 -6.66
CA LYS A 101 -10.33 6.81 -7.52
C LYS A 101 -9.78 6.98 -8.93
N TYR A 102 -8.55 6.55 -9.16
CA TYR A 102 -7.84 6.61 -10.44
C TYR A 102 -7.77 5.24 -11.13
N ALA A 103 -8.39 4.21 -10.56
CA ALA A 103 -8.64 2.98 -11.30
C ALA A 103 -9.85 3.16 -12.20
N ASP A 104 -9.82 2.51 -13.37
CA ASP A 104 -11.01 2.38 -14.18
C ASP A 104 -12.06 1.53 -13.45
N ASP A 105 -13.33 1.85 -13.68
CA ASP A 105 -14.43 1.03 -13.16
C ASP A 105 -14.32 -0.40 -13.70
N VAL A 106 -14.81 -1.37 -12.92
CA VAL A 106 -14.67 -2.78 -13.30
C VAL A 106 -15.62 -3.11 -14.44
N VAL A 107 -15.05 -3.52 -15.57
CA VAL A 107 -15.77 -3.91 -16.77
C VAL A 107 -16.52 -5.22 -16.52
N THR A 108 -17.78 -5.27 -16.95
CA THR A 108 -18.63 -6.44 -16.71
C THR A 108 -18.25 -7.59 -17.63
N LYS A 109 -18.51 -8.84 -17.21
CA LYS A 109 -18.35 -10.00 -18.10
C LYS A 109 -19.12 -9.86 -19.42
N ASP A 110 -20.32 -9.27 -19.37
CA ASP A 110 -21.15 -9.07 -20.55
C ASP A 110 -20.52 -8.08 -21.53
N ASP A 111 -19.85 -7.03 -21.03
CA ASP A 111 -19.14 -6.07 -21.89
C ASP A 111 -17.99 -6.74 -22.68
N PHE A 112 -17.25 -7.67 -22.06
CA PHE A 112 -16.25 -8.47 -22.77
C PHE A 112 -16.87 -9.33 -23.88
N ILE A 113 -18.01 -9.96 -23.61
CA ILE A 113 -18.73 -10.81 -24.58
C ILE A 113 -19.30 -9.95 -25.71
N ASN A 114 -19.86 -8.78 -25.39
CA ASN A 114 -20.38 -7.84 -26.37
C ASN A 114 -19.26 -7.36 -27.30
N HIS A 115 -18.10 -6.96 -26.76
CA HIS A 115 -16.94 -6.60 -27.58
C HIS A 115 -16.45 -7.76 -28.46
N LEU A 116 -16.42 -9.00 -27.95
CA LEU A 116 -16.08 -10.17 -28.77
C LEU A 116 -17.04 -10.35 -29.97
N SER A 117 -18.32 -10.04 -29.79
CA SER A 117 -19.32 -10.14 -30.85
C SER A 117 -19.18 -9.06 -31.93
N GLU A 118 -18.62 -7.90 -31.57
CA GLU A 118 -18.47 -6.73 -32.45
C GLU A 118 -17.14 -6.72 -33.21
N ILE A 119 -16.13 -7.49 -32.79
CA ILE A 119 -14.81 -7.52 -33.43
C ILE A 119 -14.88 -8.16 -34.81
N GLU A 120 -14.42 -7.42 -35.82
CA GLU A 120 -14.17 -7.92 -37.16
C GLU A 120 -12.74 -8.51 -37.26
N GLY A 121 -12.64 -9.76 -37.73
CA GLY A 121 -11.37 -10.44 -38.00
C GLY A 121 -11.02 -11.57 -37.03
N ASP A 122 -10.74 -12.75 -37.58
CA ASP A 122 -10.58 -13.99 -36.82
C ASP A 122 -9.42 -13.94 -35.80
N SER A 123 -8.32 -13.26 -36.11
CA SER A 123 -7.14 -13.18 -35.24
C SER A 123 -7.42 -12.44 -33.93
N LEU A 124 -8.05 -11.26 -34.01
CA LEU A 124 -8.40 -10.46 -32.84
C LEU A 124 -9.47 -11.16 -32.01
N LYS A 125 -10.46 -11.74 -32.68
CA LYS A 125 -11.52 -12.52 -32.03
C LYS A 125 -10.96 -13.71 -31.24
N ASN A 126 -10.05 -14.47 -31.84
CA ASN A 126 -9.39 -15.58 -31.16
C ASN A 126 -8.56 -15.11 -29.96
N SER A 127 -7.86 -13.98 -30.09
CA SER A 127 -7.07 -13.41 -28.99
C SER A 127 -7.95 -13.01 -27.81
N LEU A 128 -9.07 -12.32 -28.06
CA LEU A 128 -10.02 -11.95 -27.01
C LEU A 128 -10.72 -13.18 -26.40
N GLN A 129 -10.99 -14.21 -27.20
CA GLN A 129 -11.54 -15.46 -26.69
C GLN A 129 -10.58 -16.13 -25.68
N LEU A 130 -9.27 -16.16 -25.95
CA LEU A 130 -8.27 -16.66 -25.00
C LEU A 130 -8.26 -15.87 -23.68
N VAL A 131 -8.47 -14.54 -23.75
CA VAL A 131 -8.62 -13.69 -22.56
C VAL A 131 -9.87 -14.07 -21.77
N ILE A 132 -11.02 -14.26 -22.45
CA ILE A 132 -12.29 -14.62 -21.82
C ILE A 132 -12.24 -16.01 -21.19
N ASP A 133 -11.63 -16.97 -21.88
CA ASP A 133 -11.53 -18.37 -21.45
C ASP A 133 -10.48 -18.57 -20.34
N GLY A 134 -9.64 -17.58 -20.07
CA GLY A 134 -8.58 -17.67 -19.07
C GLY A 134 -7.44 -18.58 -19.51
N ASP A 135 -7.07 -18.56 -20.80
CA ASP A 135 -5.90 -19.29 -21.27
C ASP A 135 -4.68 -18.90 -20.44
N LYS A 136 -4.02 -19.90 -19.86
CA LYS A 136 -2.98 -19.68 -18.85
C LYS A 136 -1.85 -18.78 -19.35
N ASN A 137 -1.32 -19.05 -20.55
CA ASN A 137 -0.19 -18.27 -21.08
C ASN A 137 -0.60 -16.82 -21.36
N THR A 138 -1.82 -16.64 -21.86
CA THR A 138 -2.40 -15.32 -22.14
C THR A 138 -2.61 -14.55 -20.83
N LEU A 139 -3.15 -15.20 -19.81
CA LEU A 139 -3.42 -14.62 -18.50
C LEU A 139 -2.13 -14.21 -17.78
N ASP A 140 -1.14 -15.10 -17.73
CA ASP A 140 0.17 -14.81 -17.14
C ASP A 140 0.82 -13.62 -17.86
N ALA A 141 0.80 -13.60 -19.20
CA ALA A 141 1.35 -12.48 -19.97
C ALA A 141 0.62 -11.15 -19.72
N LEU A 142 -0.71 -11.15 -19.59
CA LEU A 142 -1.49 -9.95 -19.28
C LEU A 142 -1.16 -9.40 -17.89
N ILE A 143 -1.11 -10.27 -16.89
CA ILE A 143 -0.79 -9.90 -15.51
C ILE A 143 0.63 -9.33 -15.41
N GLU A 144 1.62 -10.02 -15.99
CA GLU A 144 3.02 -9.55 -16.02
C GLU A 144 3.17 -8.21 -16.73
N ASN A 145 2.55 -8.06 -17.91
CA ASN A 145 2.59 -6.81 -18.65
C ASN A 145 1.94 -5.67 -17.87
N TYR A 146 0.82 -5.94 -17.20
CA TYR A 146 0.16 -4.97 -16.33
C TYR A 146 1.08 -4.57 -15.17
N ILE A 147 1.60 -5.53 -14.39
CA ILE A 147 2.50 -5.26 -13.26
C ILE A 147 3.70 -4.41 -13.69
N ASN A 148 4.34 -4.75 -14.82
CA ASN A 148 5.50 -4.02 -15.34
C ASN A 148 5.16 -2.62 -15.88
N SER A 149 3.88 -2.35 -16.16
CA SER A 149 3.40 -1.05 -16.63
C SER A 149 3.03 -0.08 -15.51
N ILE A 150 2.93 -0.53 -14.25
CA ILE A 150 2.47 0.32 -13.15
C ILE A 150 3.55 1.35 -12.78
N GLU A 151 3.22 2.63 -12.97
CA GLU A 151 4.07 3.76 -12.57
C GLU A 151 3.45 4.50 -11.37
N LEU A 152 3.93 4.19 -10.17
CA LEU A 152 3.48 4.85 -8.93
C LEU A 152 4.67 5.44 -8.15
N PRO A 153 4.45 6.48 -7.33
CA PRO A 153 5.51 7.21 -6.63
C PRO A 153 6.14 6.44 -5.46
N TYR A 154 5.72 5.19 -5.20
CA TYR A 154 6.24 4.36 -4.12
C TYR A 154 6.68 3.00 -4.65
N GLU A 155 7.70 2.45 -4.00
CA GLU A 155 8.15 1.09 -4.26
C GLU A 155 7.22 0.08 -3.58
N PHE A 156 6.75 -0.89 -4.37
CA PHE A 156 6.01 -2.06 -3.93
C PHE A 156 6.36 -3.21 -4.88
N LYS A 157 6.10 -4.44 -4.46
CA LYS A 157 6.28 -5.63 -5.32
C LYS A 157 5.04 -6.48 -5.27
N ILE A 158 4.75 -7.13 -6.38
CA ILE A 158 3.61 -8.02 -6.53
C ILE A 158 4.16 -9.40 -6.87
N GLU A 159 3.80 -10.38 -6.05
CA GLU A 159 3.86 -11.79 -6.39
C GLU A 159 2.43 -12.28 -6.59
N TYR A 160 2.19 -13.14 -7.57
CA TYR A 160 0.86 -13.65 -7.84
C TYR A 160 0.86 -15.14 -8.17
N GLN A 161 -0.31 -15.74 -7.97
CA GLN A 161 -0.61 -17.09 -8.40
C GLN A 161 -2.07 -17.15 -8.83
N VAL A 162 -2.36 -17.83 -9.94
CA VAL A 162 -3.72 -18.13 -10.38
C VAL A 162 -4.04 -19.58 -10.08
N GLU A 163 -5.15 -19.83 -9.40
CA GLU A 163 -5.74 -21.15 -9.24
C GLU A 163 -7.22 -21.08 -9.60
N ASP A 164 -7.64 -21.91 -10.55
CA ASP A 164 -8.95 -21.82 -11.19
C ASP A 164 -9.28 -20.38 -11.62
N ASN A 165 -10.37 -19.81 -11.12
CA ASN A 165 -10.80 -18.44 -11.40
C ASN A 165 -10.45 -17.45 -10.28
N VAL A 166 -9.46 -17.79 -9.44
CA VAL A 166 -9.02 -17.01 -8.30
C VAL A 166 -7.58 -16.54 -8.51
N LEU A 167 -7.39 -15.22 -8.48
CA LEU A 167 -6.08 -14.59 -8.49
C LEU A 167 -5.63 -14.28 -7.05
N PHE A 168 -4.56 -14.92 -6.61
CA PHE A 168 -3.88 -14.65 -5.36
C PHE A 168 -2.76 -13.65 -5.59
N ILE A 169 -2.68 -12.64 -4.73
CA ILE A 169 -1.70 -11.56 -4.83
C ILE A 169 -1.07 -11.37 -3.45
N ASP A 170 0.24 -11.53 -3.39
CA ASP A 170 1.07 -11.09 -2.27
C ASP A 170 1.71 -9.75 -2.64
N LEU A 171 1.38 -8.72 -1.86
CA LEU A 171 1.79 -7.34 -2.10
C LEU A 171 2.78 -6.91 -1.01
N ASP A 172 4.04 -6.73 -1.39
CA ASP A 172 5.05 -6.05 -0.57
C ASP A 172 4.71 -4.56 -0.55
N LEU A 173 4.23 -4.09 0.61
CA LEU A 173 3.73 -2.73 0.76
C LEU A 173 4.87 -1.74 0.89
N PRO A 174 4.68 -0.50 0.38
CA PRO A 174 5.61 0.57 0.68
C PRO A 174 5.80 0.75 2.20
N GLU A 175 7.03 1.02 2.63
CA GLU A 175 7.30 1.26 4.04
C GLU A 175 6.73 2.61 4.47
N ILE A 176 6.16 2.69 5.69
CA ILE A 176 5.62 3.95 6.22
C ILE A 176 6.65 5.10 6.25
N GLU A 177 7.94 4.78 6.34
CA GLU A 177 9.04 5.74 6.37
C GLU A 177 9.28 6.43 5.01
N THR A 178 8.87 5.78 3.91
CA THR A 178 8.95 6.34 2.56
C THR A 178 7.89 7.43 2.31
N PHE A 179 6.83 7.46 3.10
CA PHE A 179 5.78 8.47 2.97
C PHE A 179 6.27 9.83 3.47
N ASN A 180 5.97 10.87 2.70
CA ASN A 180 6.43 12.21 3.03
C ASN A 180 5.85 12.68 4.38
N ASN A 181 6.72 12.83 5.38
CA ASN A 181 6.38 13.32 6.71
C ASN A 181 6.37 14.86 6.78
N GLN A 182 6.88 15.54 5.75
CA GLN A 182 6.97 16.99 5.71
C GLN A 182 5.91 17.57 4.78
N TYR A 183 5.35 18.72 5.14
CA TYR A 183 4.41 19.44 4.30
C TYR A 183 4.65 20.95 4.32
N PRO A 184 4.53 21.63 3.17
CA PRO A 184 4.58 23.08 3.11
C PRO A 184 3.32 23.71 3.70
N ALA A 185 3.49 24.83 4.42
CA ALA A 185 2.40 25.64 4.96
C ALA A 185 2.79 27.11 5.02
N LEU A 186 1.81 28.01 5.12
CA LEU A 186 2.07 29.42 5.40
C LEU A 186 2.15 29.67 6.91
N SER A 187 3.11 30.49 7.31
CA SER A 187 3.20 31.04 8.67
C SER A 187 2.20 32.19 8.86
N SER A 188 2.00 32.62 10.10
CA SER A 188 1.14 33.78 10.41
C SER A 188 1.64 35.10 9.79
N SER A 189 2.92 35.18 9.40
CA SER A 189 3.51 36.30 8.68
C SER A 189 3.43 36.18 7.15
N GLY A 190 2.92 35.06 6.61
CA GLY A 190 2.81 34.81 5.17
C GLY A 190 4.03 34.14 4.53
N GLU A 191 5.05 33.80 5.32
CA GLU A 191 6.24 33.08 4.82
C GLU A 191 5.97 31.57 4.72
N MET A 192 6.55 30.90 3.71
CA MET A 192 6.54 29.44 3.60
C MET A 192 7.36 28.79 4.71
N VAL A 193 6.74 27.81 5.36
CA VAL A 193 7.35 26.97 6.39
C VAL A 193 7.10 25.51 6.09
N ILE A 194 8.11 24.68 6.32
CA ILE A 194 7.98 23.22 6.26
C ILE A 194 7.63 22.73 7.66
N LYS A 195 6.52 22.01 7.78
CA LYS A 195 6.05 21.40 9.03
C LYS A 195 6.13 19.88 8.93
N ASN A 196 6.28 19.21 10.08
CA ASN A 196 6.16 17.76 10.15
C ASN A 196 4.72 17.38 10.45
N LYS A 197 4.23 16.31 9.80
CA LYS A 197 2.97 15.66 10.17
C LYS A 197 3.10 15.13 11.60
N ASN A 198 2.00 15.15 12.35
CA ASN A 198 1.97 14.41 13.60
C ASN A 198 1.94 12.89 13.28
N GLN A 199 2.38 12.06 14.22
CA GLN A 199 2.46 10.62 13.99
C GLN A 199 1.12 9.98 13.64
N ASN A 200 0.01 10.48 14.21
CA ASN A 200 -1.32 9.92 13.96
C ASN A 200 -1.78 10.20 12.52
N THR A 201 -1.53 11.40 11.99
CA THR A 201 -1.82 11.79 10.61
C THR A 201 -0.97 11.00 9.62
N LEU A 202 0.32 10.79 9.92
CA LEU A 202 1.18 9.95 9.08
C LEU A 202 0.62 8.51 9.00
N LYS A 203 0.25 7.92 10.14
CA LYS A 203 -0.35 6.57 10.19
C LYS A 203 -1.70 6.50 9.48
N GLN A 204 -2.53 7.52 9.63
CA GLN A 204 -3.80 7.63 8.93
C GLN A 204 -3.59 7.63 7.42
N HIS A 205 -2.74 8.53 6.90
CA HIS A 205 -2.44 8.63 5.48
C HIS A 205 -1.86 7.33 4.94
N TYR A 206 -0.92 6.72 5.67
CA TYR A 206 -0.35 5.42 5.32
C TYR A 206 -1.43 4.34 5.20
N SER A 207 -2.25 4.16 6.24
CA SER A 207 -3.30 3.14 6.25
C SER A 207 -4.31 3.34 5.12
N GLN A 208 -4.65 4.58 4.80
CA GLN A 208 -5.56 4.89 3.71
C GLN A 208 -4.92 4.62 2.34
N ALA A 209 -3.65 4.99 2.15
CA ALA A 209 -2.93 4.79 0.91
C ALA A 209 -2.73 3.30 0.56
N VAL A 210 -2.32 2.46 1.52
CA VAL A 210 -2.12 1.02 1.26
C VAL A 210 -3.43 0.28 1.01
N ILE A 211 -4.53 0.68 1.65
CA ILE A 211 -5.86 0.13 1.34
C ILE A 211 -6.34 0.61 -0.03
N SER A 212 -6.13 1.89 -0.36
CA SER A 212 -6.39 2.44 -1.70
C SER A 212 -5.63 1.70 -2.78
N LEU A 213 -4.36 1.38 -2.54
CA LEU A 213 -3.53 0.60 -3.46
C LEU A 213 -4.10 -0.80 -3.70
N ALA A 214 -4.53 -1.49 -2.64
CA ALA A 214 -5.16 -2.80 -2.78
C ALA A 214 -6.44 -2.76 -3.63
N ILE A 215 -7.29 -1.74 -3.43
CA ILE A 215 -8.51 -1.56 -4.21
C ILE A 215 -8.18 -1.22 -5.67
N TYR A 216 -7.22 -0.29 -5.89
CA TYR A 216 -6.75 0.09 -7.22
C TYR A 216 -6.25 -1.13 -8.01
N LEU A 217 -5.39 -1.94 -7.40
CA LEU A 217 -4.85 -3.15 -8.02
C LEU A 217 -5.98 -4.14 -8.32
N ALA A 218 -6.85 -4.44 -7.36
CA ALA A 218 -7.95 -5.38 -7.56
C ALA A 218 -8.86 -4.98 -8.73
N ALA A 219 -9.24 -3.70 -8.84
CA ALA A 219 -10.07 -3.21 -9.93
C ALA A 219 -9.40 -3.41 -11.31
N ASN A 220 -8.13 -2.99 -11.44
CA ASN A 220 -7.40 -3.14 -12.69
C ASN A 220 -7.14 -4.60 -13.07
N PHE A 221 -6.84 -5.47 -12.10
CA PHE A 221 -6.68 -6.90 -12.36
C PHE A 221 -7.97 -7.55 -12.85
N PHE A 222 -9.15 -7.15 -12.33
CA PHE A 222 -10.42 -7.61 -12.87
C PHE A 222 -10.64 -7.13 -14.33
N ASN A 223 -10.08 -5.99 -14.72
CA ASN A 223 -10.19 -5.45 -16.07
C ASN A 223 -9.25 -6.13 -17.09
N LEU A 224 -8.32 -6.98 -16.66
CA LEU A 224 -7.47 -7.75 -17.58
C LEU A 224 -8.22 -8.89 -18.26
N THR A 225 -9.17 -9.52 -17.57
CA THR A 225 -9.91 -10.68 -18.07
C THR A 225 -11.20 -10.89 -17.28
N PRO A 226 -12.32 -11.30 -17.90
CA PRO A 226 -13.54 -11.67 -17.18
C PRO A 226 -13.45 -13.06 -16.52
N PHE A 227 -12.42 -13.85 -16.82
CA PHE A 227 -12.21 -15.20 -16.27
C PHE A 227 -12.00 -15.18 -14.76
N ILE A 228 -11.22 -14.21 -14.25
CA ILE A 228 -10.98 -14.06 -12.81
C ILE A 228 -12.24 -13.57 -12.13
N GLU A 229 -12.84 -14.40 -11.27
CA GLU A 229 -14.05 -14.07 -10.52
C GLU A 229 -13.76 -13.54 -9.12
N LYS A 230 -12.59 -13.91 -8.56
CA LYS A 230 -12.18 -13.52 -7.22
C LYS A 230 -10.71 -13.14 -7.19
N ILE A 231 -10.40 -12.14 -6.37
CA ILE A 231 -9.04 -11.74 -6.06
C ILE A 231 -8.83 -11.86 -4.56
N ILE A 232 -7.79 -12.59 -4.14
CA ILE A 232 -7.33 -12.64 -2.76
C ILE A 232 -6.02 -11.87 -2.68
N LEU A 233 -6.09 -10.63 -2.17
CA LEU A 233 -4.95 -9.72 -2.10
C LEU A 233 -4.49 -9.53 -0.66
N SER A 234 -3.26 -9.92 -0.38
CA SER A 234 -2.64 -9.88 0.94
C SER A 234 -1.46 -8.91 0.95
N GLY A 235 -1.54 -7.87 1.77
CA GLY A 235 -0.47 -6.87 1.89
C GLY A 235 0.39 -7.12 3.11
N TYR A 236 1.70 -7.24 2.93
CA TYR A 236 2.68 -7.39 4.01
C TYR A 236 3.69 -6.24 4.02
N SER A 237 4.38 -6.06 5.13
CA SER A 237 5.44 -5.06 5.27
C SER A 237 6.49 -5.56 6.25
N GLN A 238 7.75 -5.19 6.01
CA GLN A 238 8.86 -5.54 6.89
C GLN A 238 8.81 -4.74 8.19
N ARG A 239 8.78 -5.45 9.31
CA ARG A 239 8.77 -4.85 10.65
C ARG A 239 9.82 -5.47 11.53
N ARG A 240 10.37 -4.67 12.44
CA ARG A 240 11.30 -5.17 13.45
C ARG A 240 10.53 -5.93 14.53
N ASN A 241 10.89 -7.19 14.74
CA ASN A 241 10.46 -7.96 15.89
C ASN A 241 11.12 -7.42 17.19
N LYS A 242 10.80 -8.03 18.33
CA LYS A 242 11.38 -7.63 19.64
C LYS A 242 12.90 -7.82 19.72
N ASP A 243 13.44 -8.73 18.92
CA ASP A 243 14.86 -9.08 18.87
C ASP A 243 15.64 -8.20 17.87
N GLY A 244 14.94 -7.36 17.10
CA GLY A 244 15.50 -6.41 16.15
C GLY A 244 15.56 -6.91 14.71
N ASP A 245 15.19 -8.16 14.44
CA ASP A 245 15.15 -8.76 13.11
C ASP A 245 13.98 -8.21 12.29
N LEU A 246 14.20 -8.04 11.00
CA LEU A 246 13.13 -7.73 10.06
C LEU A 246 12.36 -9.01 9.74
N ILE A 247 11.06 -8.98 10.00
CA ILE A 247 10.13 -10.05 9.64
C ILE A 247 9.01 -9.47 8.78
N ASP A 248 8.55 -10.25 7.81
CA ASP A 248 7.38 -9.91 7.02
C ASP A 248 6.12 -10.13 7.86
N GLU A 249 5.39 -9.05 8.14
CA GLU A 249 4.08 -9.12 8.78
C GLU A 249 2.99 -8.72 7.80
N TYR A 250 2.02 -9.61 7.59
CA TYR A 250 0.81 -9.29 6.85
C TYR A 250 -0.05 -8.31 7.65
N LEU A 251 -0.41 -7.20 7.00
CA LEU A 251 -1.22 -6.12 7.58
C LEU A 251 -2.70 -6.30 7.27
N PHE A 252 -2.99 -6.84 6.09
CA PHE A 252 -4.35 -7.15 5.66
C PHE A 252 -4.38 -8.28 4.63
N SER A 253 -5.55 -8.89 4.48
CA SER A 253 -5.86 -9.84 3.41
C SER A 253 -7.33 -9.68 3.02
N PHE A 254 -7.60 -9.36 1.76
CA PHE A 254 -8.92 -9.01 1.26
C PHE A 254 -9.37 -9.98 0.17
N LYS A 255 -10.64 -10.40 0.22
CA LYS A 255 -11.27 -11.17 -0.86
C LYS A 255 -12.24 -10.30 -1.62
N PHE A 256 -11.85 -9.90 -2.82
CA PHE A 256 -12.71 -9.17 -3.73
C PHE A 256 -13.49 -10.14 -4.61
N ASP A 257 -14.79 -9.91 -4.74
CA ASP A 257 -15.67 -10.63 -5.68
C ASP A 257 -15.94 -9.72 -6.88
N ARG A 258 -15.73 -10.22 -8.11
CA ARG A 258 -15.98 -9.46 -9.34
C ARG A 258 -17.38 -8.85 -9.38
N LEU A 259 -18.41 -9.67 -9.16
CA LEU A 259 -19.82 -9.25 -9.24
C LEU A 259 -20.14 -8.07 -8.31
N LYS A 260 -19.46 -7.98 -7.17
CA LYS A 260 -19.62 -6.81 -6.29
C LYS A 260 -18.90 -5.60 -6.87
N MET A 261 -17.66 -5.78 -7.33
CA MET A 261 -16.82 -4.71 -7.88
C MET A 261 -17.37 -4.06 -9.15
N GLU A 262 -18.01 -4.84 -10.03
CA GLU A 262 -18.67 -4.35 -11.27
C GLU A 262 -19.76 -3.29 -11.00
N ASN A 263 -20.32 -3.26 -9.79
CA ASN A 263 -21.41 -2.37 -9.40
C ASN A 263 -20.96 -1.19 -8.52
N ILE A 264 -19.65 -0.91 -8.48
CA ILE A 264 -19.06 0.09 -7.59
C ILE A 264 -18.47 1.23 -8.42
N ASP A 265 -18.94 2.45 -8.17
CA ASP A 265 -18.25 3.67 -8.59
C ASP A 265 -17.09 3.95 -7.62
N LEU A 266 -15.86 3.67 -8.07
CA LEU A 266 -14.66 3.83 -7.24
C LEU A 266 -14.39 5.30 -6.89
N SER A 267 -14.79 6.24 -7.76
CA SER A 267 -14.58 7.67 -7.54
C SER A 267 -15.40 8.21 -6.35
N SER A 268 -16.54 7.57 -6.06
CA SER A 268 -17.45 7.91 -4.96
C SER A 268 -16.91 7.50 -3.57
N ILE A 269 -15.91 6.63 -3.50
CA ILE A 269 -15.40 6.09 -2.25
C ILE A 269 -14.57 7.16 -1.53
N ASN A 270 -15.07 7.65 -0.39
CA ASN A 270 -14.33 8.63 0.42
C ASN A 270 -13.51 8.01 1.54
N LYS A 271 -13.82 6.76 1.91
CA LYS A 271 -13.18 6.05 3.03
C LYS A 271 -12.87 4.61 2.60
N PRO A 272 -11.69 4.35 2.01
CA PRO A 272 -11.26 3.01 1.58
C PRO A 272 -11.41 1.93 2.66
N TYR A 273 -11.10 2.27 3.90
CA TYR A 273 -11.29 1.36 5.04
C TYR A 273 -12.75 0.92 5.22
N ASN A 274 -13.72 1.84 5.13
CA ASN A 274 -15.13 1.46 5.28
C ASN A 274 -15.60 0.62 4.10
N PHE A 275 -15.11 0.93 2.90
CA PHE A 275 -15.41 0.18 1.69
C PHE A 275 -14.97 -1.28 1.81
N ILE A 276 -13.73 -1.52 2.24
CA ILE A 276 -13.18 -2.88 2.29
C ILE A 276 -13.87 -3.77 3.34
N LEU A 277 -14.50 -3.18 4.36
CA LEU A 277 -15.29 -3.94 5.34
C LEU A 277 -16.55 -4.58 4.74
N ASN A 278 -16.99 -4.15 3.55
CA ASN A 278 -18.11 -4.78 2.83
C ASN A 278 -17.71 -6.09 2.12
N PHE A 279 -16.42 -6.41 2.09
CA PHE A 279 -15.86 -7.63 1.53
C PHE A 279 -15.43 -8.59 2.63
N GLU A 280 -15.24 -9.87 2.31
CA GLU A 280 -14.60 -10.78 3.26
C GLU A 280 -13.14 -10.36 3.43
N ASN A 281 -12.73 -10.07 4.67
CA ASN A 281 -11.45 -9.43 4.95
C ASN A 281 -10.83 -9.96 6.25
N ARG A 282 -9.50 -9.85 6.33
CA ARG A 282 -8.71 -9.94 7.56
C ARG A 282 -7.90 -8.67 7.67
N ILE A 283 -8.32 -7.76 8.52
CA ILE A 283 -7.61 -6.53 8.82
C ILE A 283 -7.81 -6.19 10.28
N ASN A 284 -6.75 -5.74 10.95
CA ASN A 284 -6.81 -5.31 12.33
C ASN A 284 -6.20 -3.92 12.47
N LEU A 285 -7.00 -2.92 12.09
CA LEU A 285 -6.62 -1.51 12.17
C LEU A 285 -7.19 -0.89 13.45
N SER A 286 -6.31 -0.41 14.33
CA SER A 286 -6.72 0.30 15.54
C SER A 286 -7.27 1.70 15.22
N THR A 287 -7.97 2.32 16.18
CA THR A 287 -8.46 3.71 16.08
C THR A 287 -7.33 4.73 15.95
N SER A 288 -6.11 4.38 16.35
CA SER A 288 -4.88 5.17 16.14
C SER A 288 -4.13 4.77 14.86
N PHE A 289 -4.81 4.12 13.92
CA PHE A 289 -4.30 3.74 12.59
C PHE A 289 -3.08 2.82 12.59
N ASN A 290 -2.85 2.05 13.66
CA ASN A 290 -1.84 1.00 13.66
C ASN A 290 -2.46 -0.31 13.18
N PHE A 291 -1.83 -0.95 12.19
CA PHE A 291 -2.13 -2.33 11.79
C PHE A 291 -1.48 -3.31 12.76
N LYS A 292 -2.27 -4.25 13.28
CA LYS A 292 -1.77 -5.46 13.93
C LYS A 292 -1.62 -6.57 12.88
N ALA A 293 -0.61 -7.42 13.05
CA ALA A 293 -0.37 -8.55 12.17
C ALA A 293 -1.61 -9.47 12.08
N ILE A 294 -1.84 -10.02 10.89
CA ILE A 294 -2.88 -11.00 10.60
C ILE A 294 -2.26 -12.23 9.94
N THR A 295 -3.00 -13.34 9.93
CA THR A 295 -2.69 -14.49 9.07
C THR A 295 -3.43 -14.31 7.74
N PRO A 296 -2.77 -14.27 6.57
CA PRO A 296 -3.45 -14.04 5.30
C PRO A 296 -4.34 -15.24 4.92
N TYR A 297 -5.30 -15.01 4.03
CA TYR A 297 -5.95 -16.13 3.35
C TYR A 297 -4.91 -16.83 2.47
N GLN A 298 -4.82 -18.15 2.59
CA GLN A 298 -3.91 -18.96 1.79
C GLN A 298 -4.69 -19.71 0.71
N LEU A 299 -4.00 -20.07 -0.36
CA LEU A 299 -4.42 -21.19 -1.20
C LEU A 299 -4.66 -22.39 -0.27
N LYS A 300 -5.77 -23.11 -0.45
CA LYS A 300 -5.86 -24.43 0.17
C LYS A 300 -4.68 -25.22 -0.39
N ASP A 301 -3.83 -25.74 0.49
CA ASP A 301 -2.65 -26.48 0.08
C ASP A 301 -3.12 -27.80 -0.55
N ASN A 302 -3.44 -27.78 -1.85
CA ASN A 302 -3.94 -28.93 -2.60
C ASN A 302 -2.92 -30.08 -2.68
N ARG A 303 -1.73 -29.96 -2.06
CA ARG A 303 -0.78 -31.07 -1.95
C ARG A 303 -1.31 -32.15 -1.01
N ASN A 304 -1.90 -31.77 0.12
CA ASN A 304 -2.48 -32.76 1.04
C ASN A 304 -3.79 -33.31 0.48
N ASP A 305 -4.65 -32.45 -0.10
CA ASP A 305 -5.91 -32.90 -0.69
C ASP A 305 -5.69 -33.77 -1.94
N ASN A 306 -4.67 -33.53 -2.78
CA ASN A 306 -4.38 -34.40 -3.93
C ASN A 306 -3.70 -35.71 -3.54
N ILE A 307 -2.81 -35.72 -2.54
CA ILE A 307 -2.21 -36.96 -2.03
C ILE A 307 -3.26 -37.80 -1.30
N ASP A 308 -4.08 -37.19 -0.43
CA ASP A 308 -5.14 -37.87 0.30
C ASP A 308 -6.23 -38.38 -0.64
N ASN A 309 -6.63 -37.59 -1.66
CA ASN A 309 -7.54 -38.07 -2.69
C ASN A 309 -6.91 -39.15 -3.58
N SER A 310 -5.60 -39.09 -3.88
CA SER A 310 -4.90 -40.15 -4.62
C SER A 310 -4.90 -41.46 -3.82
N ASN A 311 -4.52 -41.42 -2.55
CA ASN A 311 -4.46 -42.58 -1.66
C ASN A 311 -5.84 -43.22 -1.46
N ILE A 312 -6.89 -42.41 -1.25
CA ILE A 312 -8.28 -42.89 -1.13
C ILE A 312 -8.73 -43.54 -2.44
N ASN A 313 -8.46 -42.90 -3.59
CA ASN A 313 -8.90 -43.40 -4.89
C ASN A 313 -8.20 -44.71 -5.26
N GLU A 314 -6.90 -44.83 -4.97
CA GLU A 314 -6.16 -46.08 -5.11
C GLU A 314 -6.71 -47.19 -4.19
N ALA A 315 -7.05 -46.86 -2.95
CA ALA A 315 -7.64 -47.82 -2.01
C ALA A 315 -9.02 -48.30 -2.49
N ILE A 316 -9.86 -47.39 -2.98
CA ILE A 316 -11.16 -47.72 -3.59
C ILE A 316 -10.98 -48.63 -4.80
N GLN A 317 -9.98 -48.36 -5.65
CA GLN A 317 -9.68 -49.20 -6.80
C GLN A 317 -9.15 -50.58 -6.38
N GLY A 318 -8.33 -50.64 -5.33
CA GLY A 318 -7.87 -51.88 -4.70
C GLY A 318 -9.02 -52.76 -4.21
N LEU A 319 -10.03 -52.17 -3.55
CA LEU A 319 -11.23 -52.90 -3.10
C LEU A 319 -12.04 -53.47 -4.26
N LYS A 320 -12.20 -52.72 -5.36
CA LYS A 320 -12.85 -53.23 -6.58
C LYS A 320 -12.09 -54.42 -7.17
N ASN A 321 -10.76 -54.34 -7.21
CA ASN A 321 -9.90 -55.41 -7.70
C ASN A 321 -9.96 -56.66 -6.80
N LEU A 322 -10.23 -56.49 -5.50
CA LEU A 322 -10.47 -57.58 -4.53
C LEU A 322 -11.89 -58.18 -4.62
N GLY A 323 -12.75 -57.66 -5.51
CA GLY A 323 -14.08 -58.20 -5.78
C GLY A 323 -15.22 -57.66 -4.91
N TYR A 324 -14.99 -56.58 -4.13
CA TYR A 324 -16.05 -55.91 -3.40
C TYR A 324 -17.01 -55.18 -4.35
N LYS A 325 -18.31 -55.22 -4.07
CA LYS A 325 -19.32 -54.57 -4.92
C LYS A 325 -19.30 -53.06 -4.71
N SER A 326 -19.51 -52.29 -5.77
CA SER A 326 -19.57 -50.82 -5.69
C SER A 326 -20.58 -50.30 -4.66
N ILE A 327 -21.68 -51.03 -4.45
CA ILE A 327 -22.71 -50.69 -3.45
C ILE A 327 -22.13 -50.75 -2.03
N GLU A 328 -21.34 -51.78 -1.71
CA GLU A 328 -20.71 -51.94 -0.40
C GLU A 328 -19.64 -50.89 -0.16
N ILE A 329 -18.85 -50.59 -1.21
CA ILE A 329 -17.82 -49.55 -1.16
C ILE A 329 -18.47 -48.17 -0.92
N ASN A 330 -19.55 -47.83 -1.64
CA ASN A 330 -20.21 -46.53 -1.49
C ASN A 330 -20.73 -46.27 -0.07
N LEU A 331 -21.09 -47.31 0.70
CA LEU A 331 -21.54 -47.17 2.08
C LEU A 331 -20.45 -46.67 3.05
N ILE A 332 -19.18 -46.86 2.70
CA ILE A 332 -18.04 -46.53 3.57
C ILE A 332 -17.20 -45.36 3.05
N VAL A 333 -17.38 -44.92 1.80
CA VAL A 333 -16.55 -43.90 1.13
C VAL A 333 -16.57 -42.56 1.88
N ASP A 334 -17.73 -42.06 2.28
CA ASP A 334 -17.81 -40.76 2.97
C ASP A 334 -17.15 -40.81 4.35
N LYS A 335 -17.22 -41.97 5.02
CA LYS A 335 -16.53 -42.21 6.28
C LYS A 335 -15.02 -42.23 6.07
N LEU A 336 -14.53 -42.91 5.04
CA LEU A 336 -13.10 -42.94 4.72
C LEU A 336 -12.57 -41.53 4.40
N LYS A 337 -13.31 -40.75 3.60
CA LYS A 337 -12.95 -39.36 3.27
C LYS A 337 -12.80 -38.45 4.50
N SER A 338 -13.48 -38.76 5.60
CA SER A 338 -13.41 -37.97 6.84
C SER A 338 -12.19 -38.26 7.73
N LEU A 339 -11.41 -39.32 7.44
CA LEU A 339 -10.36 -39.82 8.34
C LEU A 339 -8.96 -39.24 8.10
N ASN A 340 -8.73 -38.55 6.97
CA ASN A 340 -7.44 -37.93 6.59
C ASN A 340 -6.21 -38.81 6.91
N LEU A 341 -6.18 -40.03 6.33
CA LEU A 341 -5.10 -41.01 6.54
C LEU A 341 -3.96 -40.78 5.55
N SER A 342 -2.75 -41.17 5.95
CA SER A 342 -1.52 -40.76 5.26
C SER A 342 -1.08 -41.68 4.11
N SER A 343 -1.73 -42.83 3.91
CA SER A 343 -1.35 -43.81 2.89
C SER A 343 -2.51 -44.70 2.41
N THR A 344 -2.40 -45.21 1.17
CA THR A 344 -3.33 -46.19 0.57
C THR A 344 -3.53 -47.43 1.45
N ASP A 345 -2.48 -47.93 2.10
CA ASP A 345 -2.54 -49.10 2.99
C ASP A 345 -3.37 -48.85 4.27
N GLU A 346 -3.29 -47.65 4.84
CA GLU A 346 -4.10 -47.27 5.99
C GLU A 346 -5.58 -47.20 5.62
N TYR A 347 -5.89 -46.61 4.45
CA TYR A 347 -7.25 -46.59 3.91
C TYR A 347 -7.79 -47.99 3.65
N LEU A 348 -7.01 -48.89 3.03
CA LEU A 348 -7.42 -50.27 2.79
C LEU A 348 -7.71 -51.03 4.09
N LYS A 349 -6.85 -50.90 5.11
CA LYS A 349 -7.06 -51.56 6.41
C LYS A 349 -8.37 -51.11 7.06
N VAL A 350 -8.62 -49.80 7.12
CA VAL A 350 -9.86 -49.27 7.70
C VAL A 350 -11.07 -49.67 6.88
N ALA A 351 -10.98 -49.61 5.55
CA ALA A 351 -12.06 -50.01 4.65
C ALA A 351 -12.46 -51.49 4.83
N LEU A 352 -11.49 -52.39 4.92
CA LEU A 352 -11.74 -53.82 5.16
C LEU A 352 -12.40 -54.08 6.52
N ILE A 353 -12.00 -53.34 7.56
CA ILE A 353 -12.63 -53.41 8.89
C ILE A 353 -14.10 -52.96 8.82
N GLU A 354 -14.36 -51.84 8.14
CA GLU A 354 -15.73 -51.31 8.01
C GLU A 354 -16.61 -52.20 7.15
N LEU A 355 -16.10 -52.75 6.04
CA LEU A 355 -16.82 -53.69 5.19
C LEU A 355 -17.16 -55.00 5.93
N ASN A 356 -16.29 -55.44 6.85
CA ASN A 356 -16.57 -56.62 7.67
C ASN A 356 -17.65 -56.38 8.74
N LYS A 357 -17.99 -55.12 9.04
CA LYS A 357 -19.14 -54.77 9.91
C LYS A 357 -20.46 -54.72 9.14
N ILE A 358 -20.42 -54.68 7.81
CA ILE A 358 -21.57 -54.59 6.91
C ILE A 358 -22.00 -55.97 6.40
N LYS A 359 -21.09 -56.96 6.43
CA LYS A 359 -21.40 -58.38 6.26
C LYS A 359 -22.00 -58.97 7.53
#